data_AF-A0A920KUR9-F1
#
_entry.id   AF-A0A920KUR9-F1
#
_cell.length_a   1.000
_cell.length_b   1.000
_cell.length_c   1.000
_cell.angle_alpha   90.00
_cell.angle_beta   90.00
_cell.angle_gamma   90.00
#
_symmetry.space_group_name_H-M   'P 1'
#
loop_
_entity.id
_entity.type
_entity.pdbx_description
1 polymer ?
#
loop_
_entity_poly.entity_id
_entity_poly.type
_entity_poly.pdbx_seq_one_letter_code
_entity_poly.pdbx_strand_id
1 'polypeptide(L)'
;MVSAMKADGDYWGLPTAVRSLALFYNNDLLKEAGLSGPPETLDDMVNYAKKLTKRDGSGNLIQEGMAFDGGIGQTHHFFREVLVRHFGGKPFSDDGQKVTYNDAAGAKALKYLTDFEKTHKTTQNGFMNRGQDAFAAGKVGLYIDGSFRISKLKKAEGKIFLFLNYQP
;
A
#
# COMPACT_ATOMS: atom_id res chain seq x y z
N MET A 1 -16.55 0.44 14.54
CA MET A 1 -17.26 -0.36 13.52
C MET A 1 -18.77 -0.09 13.56
N VAL A 2 -19.41 -0.31 14.71
CA VAL A 2 -20.84 -0.03 14.90
C VAL A 2 -21.11 1.49 14.89
N SER A 3 -20.17 2.30 15.40
CA SER A 3 -20.24 3.77 15.36
C SER A 3 -20.39 4.37 13.96
N ALA A 4 -19.82 3.76 12.92
CA ALA A 4 -19.95 4.26 11.54
C ALA A 4 -21.37 4.07 10.97
N MET A 5 -22.16 3.18 11.58
CA MET A 5 -23.56 2.94 11.21
C MET A 5 -24.53 3.80 12.03
N LYS A 6 -24.00 4.64 12.93
CA LYS A 6 -24.78 5.48 13.81
C LYS A 6 -24.99 6.85 13.18
N ALA A 7 -26.24 7.28 13.01
CA ALA A 7 -26.62 8.62 12.61
C ALA A 7 -27.76 9.10 13.52
N ASP A 8 -27.68 10.33 14.01
CA ASP A 8 -28.69 10.95 14.88
C ASP A 8 -29.07 10.15 16.14
N GLY A 9 -28.13 9.38 16.68
CA GLY A 9 -28.37 8.58 17.88
C GLY A 9 -28.77 7.13 17.60
N ASP A 10 -29.21 6.83 16.37
CA ASP A 10 -29.74 5.53 15.98
C ASP A 10 -28.82 4.78 15.03
N TYR A 11 -28.94 3.45 15.02
CA TYR A 11 -28.18 2.59 14.12
C TYR A 11 -28.98 2.28 12.86
N TRP A 12 -28.43 2.68 11.71
CA TRP A 12 -29.06 2.55 10.39
C TRP A 12 -28.46 1.42 9.55
N GLY A 13 -27.48 0.70 10.09
CA GLY A 13 -26.78 -0.35 9.37
C GLY A 13 -26.20 -1.42 10.27
N LEU A 14 -26.13 -2.64 9.74
CA LEU A 14 -25.45 -3.76 10.37
C LEU A 14 -24.12 -4.01 9.63
N PRO A 15 -22.96 -3.84 10.28
CA PRO A 15 -21.69 -4.16 9.67
C PRO A 15 -21.59 -5.67 9.44
N THR A 16 -21.46 -6.11 8.19
CA THR A 16 -21.36 -7.54 7.83
C THR A 16 -19.92 -7.99 7.55
N ALA A 17 -19.01 -7.06 7.28
CA ALA A 17 -17.59 -7.33 7.07
C ALA A 17 -16.74 -6.09 7.33
N VAL A 18 -15.50 -6.29 7.78
CA VAL A 18 -14.46 -5.26 7.83
C VAL A 18 -13.40 -5.56 6.79
N ARG A 19 -12.94 -4.51 6.11
CA ARG A 19 -11.84 -4.56 5.16
C ARG A 19 -10.76 -3.61 5.66
N SER A 20 -9.52 -4.08 5.69
CA SER A 20 -8.34 -3.32 6.09
C SER A 20 -7.32 -3.32 4.96
N LEU A 21 -6.39 -2.36 4.98
CA LEU A 21 -5.20 -2.43 4.15
C LEU A 21 -4.26 -3.51 4.69
N ALA A 22 -3.57 -4.19 3.78
CA ALA A 22 -2.54 -5.17 4.09
C ALA A 22 -1.33 -4.97 3.19
N LEU A 23 -0.14 -5.20 3.74
CA LEU A 23 1.08 -5.36 2.94
C LEU A 23 1.18 -6.82 2.49
N PHE A 24 1.22 -7.02 1.18
CA PHE A 24 1.51 -8.27 0.52
C PHE A 24 2.97 -8.25 0.08
N TYR A 25 3.68 -9.35 0.28
CA TYR A 25 5.06 -9.49 -0.15
C TYR A 25 5.33 -10.86 -0.77
N ASN A 26 6.30 -10.92 -1.67
CA ASN A 26 6.70 -12.15 -2.35
C ASN A 26 7.92 -12.77 -1.65
N ASN A 27 7.69 -13.84 -0.88
CA ASN A 27 8.72 -14.54 -0.12
C ASN A 27 9.92 -15.00 -0.96
N ASP A 28 9.68 -15.47 -2.18
CA ASP A 28 10.75 -15.96 -3.05
C ASP A 28 11.66 -14.80 -3.49
N LEU A 29 11.07 -13.66 -3.83
CA LEU A 29 11.83 -12.46 -4.20
C LEU A 29 12.55 -11.86 -2.99
N LEU A 30 11.95 -11.89 -1.81
CA LEU A 30 12.62 -11.49 -0.57
C LEU A 30 13.84 -12.38 -0.31
N LYS A 31 13.68 -13.70 -0.40
CA LYS A 31 14.75 -14.68 -0.21
C LYS A 31 15.87 -14.51 -1.24
N GLU A 32 15.53 -14.32 -2.50
CA GLU A 32 16.49 -14.04 -3.58
C GLU A 32 17.29 -12.76 -3.30
N ALA A 33 16.64 -11.74 -2.73
CA ALA A 33 17.28 -10.49 -2.32
C ALA A 33 17.99 -10.55 -0.95
N GLY A 34 18.02 -11.72 -0.29
CA GLY A 34 18.64 -11.90 1.03
C GLY A 34 17.89 -11.21 2.18
N LEU A 35 16.57 -11.08 2.08
CA LEU A 35 15.69 -10.43 3.05
C LEU A 35 14.89 -11.50 3.82
N SER A 36 14.85 -11.41 5.15
CA SER A 36 14.32 -12.47 6.03
C SER A 36 12.88 -12.24 6.52
N GLY A 37 12.23 -11.16 6.11
CA GLY A 37 10.87 -10.83 6.54
C GLY A 37 10.34 -9.57 5.84
N PRO A 38 9.10 -9.15 6.14
CA PRO A 38 8.56 -7.91 5.60
C PRO A 38 9.29 -6.68 6.17
N PRO A 39 9.26 -5.52 5.47
CA PRO A 39 9.75 -4.26 6.02
C PRO A 39 8.91 -3.83 7.23
N GLU A 40 9.56 -3.26 8.25
CA GLU A 40 8.91 -2.81 9.49
C GLU A 40 8.67 -1.30 9.50
N THR A 41 9.46 -0.54 8.74
CA THR A 41 9.37 0.92 8.63
C THR A 41 9.13 1.38 7.19
N LEU A 42 8.69 2.63 7.02
CA LEU A 42 8.58 3.23 5.68
C LEU A 42 9.95 3.35 4.99
N ASP A 43 11.02 3.59 5.75
CA ASP A 43 12.38 3.61 5.20
C ASP A 43 12.83 2.21 4.76
N ASP A 44 12.48 1.17 5.51
CA ASP A 44 12.71 -0.21 5.08
C ASP A 44 11.93 -0.52 3.82
N MET A 45 10.67 -0.07 3.68
CA MET A 45 9.90 -0.28 2.46
C MET A 45 10.62 0.31 1.23
N VAL A 46 11.21 1.50 1.35
CA VAL A 46 12.00 2.12 0.28
C VAL A 46 13.25 1.29 -0.02
N ASN A 47 13.97 0.85 1.00
CA ASN A 47 15.19 0.06 0.85
C ASN A 47 14.91 -1.32 0.23
N TYR A 48 13.83 -1.96 0.65
CA TYR A 48 13.35 -3.22 0.12
C TYR A 48 12.92 -3.05 -1.33
N ALA A 49 12.15 -2.02 -1.65
CA ALA A 49 11.75 -1.75 -3.02
C ALA A 49 12.98 -1.60 -3.94
N LYS A 50 14.03 -0.91 -3.50
CA LYS A 50 15.28 -0.81 -4.28
C LYS A 50 15.93 -2.18 -4.52
N LYS A 51 16.05 -3.02 -3.49
CA LYS A 51 16.64 -4.36 -3.59
C LYS A 51 15.81 -5.32 -4.45
N LEU A 52 14.49 -5.16 -4.43
CA LEU A 52 13.53 -6.02 -5.12
C LEU A 52 13.25 -5.53 -6.55
N THR A 53 13.77 -4.40 -6.97
CA THR A 53 13.58 -3.87 -8.33
C THR A 53 14.57 -4.54 -9.29
N LYS A 54 14.08 -5.04 -10.42
CA LYS A 54 14.95 -5.60 -11.48
C LYS A 54 14.65 -4.96 -12.83
N ARG A 55 15.70 -4.81 -13.63
CA ARG A 55 15.66 -4.27 -14.99
C ARG A 55 16.33 -5.23 -15.95
N ASP A 56 15.92 -5.19 -17.21
CA ASP A 56 16.62 -5.90 -18.29
C ASP A 56 17.90 -5.14 -18.73
N GLY A 57 18.63 -5.72 -19.68
CA GLY A 57 19.85 -5.11 -20.22
C GLY A 57 19.64 -3.79 -20.98
N SER A 58 18.40 -3.46 -21.33
CA SER A 58 18.02 -2.18 -21.94
C SER A 58 17.51 -1.16 -20.90
N GLY A 59 17.48 -1.54 -19.63
CA GLY A 59 17.03 -0.69 -18.53
C GLY A 59 15.51 -0.68 -18.32
N ASN A 60 14.75 -1.50 -19.05
CA ASN A 60 13.29 -1.59 -18.85
C ASN A 60 12.99 -2.28 -17.52
N LEU A 61 11.97 -1.80 -16.82
CA LEU A 61 11.51 -2.42 -15.59
C LEU A 61 10.90 -3.79 -15.92
N ILE A 62 11.41 -4.85 -15.27
CA ILE A 62 10.88 -6.23 -15.41
C ILE A 62 10.33 -6.80 -14.10
N GLN A 63 10.62 -6.14 -12.99
CA GLN A 63 10.11 -6.46 -11.66
C GLN A 63 10.04 -5.18 -10.83
N GLU A 64 8.88 -4.89 -10.27
CA GLU A 64 8.71 -3.77 -9.34
C GLU A 64 9.14 -4.17 -7.93
N GLY A 65 9.84 -3.26 -7.25
CA GLY A 65 10.13 -3.43 -5.84
C GLY A 65 8.90 -3.23 -4.96
N MET A 66 8.11 -2.20 -5.26
CA MET A 66 6.87 -1.85 -4.55
C MET A 66 5.86 -1.32 -5.55
N ALA A 67 4.75 -2.02 -5.75
CA ALA A 67 3.72 -1.58 -6.68
C ALA A 67 2.80 -0.53 -6.04
N PHE A 68 2.62 0.59 -6.74
CA PHE A 68 1.58 1.57 -6.46
C PHE A 68 0.76 1.79 -7.72
N ASP A 69 -0.55 1.55 -7.63
CA ASP A 69 -1.47 1.69 -8.76
C ASP A 69 -1.80 3.17 -9.03
N GLY A 70 -0.81 4.04 -9.29
CA GLY A 70 -1.02 5.41 -9.79
C GLY A 70 -2.02 6.29 -9.01
N GLY A 71 -2.22 6.02 -7.71
CA GLY A 71 -3.22 6.72 -6.89
C GLY A 71 -4.68 6.22 -7.05
N ILE A 72 -4.92 5.16 -7.83
CA ILE A 72 -6.21 4.46 -7.90
C ILE A 72 -6.24 3.26 -6.93
N GLY A 73 -7.40 2.60 -6.82
CA GLY A 73 -7.52 1.36 -6.04
C GLY A 73 -7.27 1.61 -4.54
N GLN A 74 -6.52 0.74 -3.86
CA GLN A 74 -6.25 0.94 -2.43
C GLN A 74 -5.09 1.90 -2.13
N THR A 75 -4.36 2.33 -3.16
CA THR A 75 -3.29 3.32 -3.04
C THR A 75 -3.79 4.64 -2.45
N HIS A 76 -4.99 5.09 -2.83
CA HIS A 76 -5.55 6.34 -2.28
C HIS A 76 -5.92 6.20 -0.79
N HIS A 77 -6.32 5.02 -0.34
CA HIS A 77 -6.56 4.75 1.08
C HIS A 77 -5.25 4.70 1.87
N PHE A 78 -4.20 4.09 1.31
CA PHE A 78 -2.87 4.10 1.91
C PHE A 78 -2.32 5.52 2.03
N PHE A 79 -2.42 6.33 0.98
CA PHE A 79 -2.06 7.75 1.02
C PHE A 79 -2.83 8.50 2.09
N ARG A 80 -4.17 8.46 2.04
CA ARG A 80 -5.03 9.29 2.89
C ARG A 80 -5.04 8.82 4.34
N GLU A 81 -5.31 7.56 4.61
CA GLU A 81 -5.50 7.09 5.99
C GLU A 81 -4.22 6.63 6.67
N VAL A 82 -3.19 6.25 5.92
CA VAL A 82 -1.93 5.76 6.52
C VAL A 82 -0.85 6.83 6.46
N LEU A 83 -0.47 7.29 5.26
CA LEU A 83 0.68 8.18 5.11
C LEU A 83 0.44 9.57 5.68
N VAL A 84 -0.71 10.21 5.41
CA VAL A 84 -1.03 11.53 5.98
C VAL A 84 -0.95 11.50 7.51
N ARG A 85 -1.55 10.48 8.12
CA ARG A 85 -1.53 10.30 9.59
C ARG A 85 -0.13 10.02 10.12
N HIS A 86 0.63 9.16 9.43
CA HIS A 86 2.02 8.89 9.79
C HIS A 86 2.87 10.16 9.80
N PHE A 87 2.65 11.07 8.86
CA PHE A 87 3.34 12.36 8.81
C PHE A 87 2.71 13.45 9.71
N GLY A 88 1.82 13.07 10.63
CA GLY A 88 1.24 13.94 11.67
C GLY A 88 0.01 14.73 11.24
N GLY A 89 -0.55 14.46 10.05
CA GLY A 89 -1.75 15.12 9.56
C GLY A 89 -3.04 14.39 9.95
N LYS A 90 -4.17 15.07 9.76
CA LYS A 90 -5.51 14.45 9.80
C LYS A 90 -6.12 14.51 8.40
N PRO A 91 -6.77 13.45 7.92
CA PRO A 91 -7.37 13.50 6.59
C PRO A 91 -8.62 14.38 6.51
N PHE A 92 -9.40 14.38 7.58
CA PHE A 92 -10.63 15.14 7.69
C PHE A 92 -10.67 15.88 9.04
N SER A 93 -11.43 16.97 9.10
CA SER A 93 -11.81 17.62 10.35
C SER A 93 -12.56 16.65 11.28
N ASP A 94 -12.60 16.96 12.58
CA ASP A 94 -13.22 16.08 13.57
C ASP A 94 -14.74 15.88 13.34
N ASP A 95 -15.39 16.85 12.68
CA ASP A 95 -16.80 16.78 12.23
C ASP A 95 -16.98 16.12 10.85
N GLY A 96 -15.89 15.70 10.19
CA GLY A 96 -15.88 15.07 8.87
C GLY A 96 -16.24 15.99 7.70
N GLN A 97 -16.45 17.29 7.92
CA GLN A 97 -16.97 18.20 6.87
C GLN A 97 -15.88 18.82 5.99
N LYS A 98 -14.61 18.77 6.39
CA LYS A 98 -13.50 19.37 5.65
C LYS A 98 -12.40 18.35 5.40
N VAL A 99 -11.83 18.41 4.20
CA VAL A 99 -10.56 17.75 3.87
C VAL A 99 -9.43 18.62 4.39
N THR A 100 -8.52 18.04 5.19
CA THR A 100 -7.51 18.81 5.94
C THR A 100 -6.07 18.49 5.56
N TYR A 101 -5.82 17.58 4.61
CA TYR A 101 -4.49 17.14 4.22
C TYR A 101 -3.85 17.94 3.07
N ASN A 102 -4.36 19.12 2.74
CA ASN A 102 -3.64 20.06 1.87
C ASN A 102 -2.67 20.92 2.70
N ASP A 103 -1.71 20.24 3.32
CA ASP A 103 -0.77 20.80 4.29
C ASP A 103 0.62 20.16 4.16
N ALA A 104 1.53 20.47 5.09
CA ALA A 104 2.88 19.92 5.09
C ALA A 104 2.90 18.39 5.28
N ALA A 105 1.96 17.81 6.03
CA ALA A 105 1.87 16.38 6.25
C ALA A 105 1.42 15.66 4.97
N GLY A 106 0.38 16.18 4.30
CA GLY A 106 -0.07 15.69 3.00
C GLY A 106 0.97 15.83 1.90
N ALA A 107 1.73 16.92 1.89
CA ALA A 107 2.84 17.10 0.95
C ALA A 107 3.94 16.04 1.16
N LYS A 108 4.32 15.75 2.43
CA LYS A 108 5.27 14.67 2.75
C LYS A 108 4.74 13.29 2.35
N ALA A 109 3.46 13.02 2.63
CA ALA A 109 2.81 11.77 2.25
C ALA A 109 2.81 11.56 0.72
N LEU A 110 2.48 12.61 -0.04
CA LEU A 110 2.45 12.55 -1.50
C LEU A 110 3.86 12.39 -2.07
N LYS A 111 4.83 13.09 -1.47
CA LYS A 111 6.24 12.96 -1.85
C LYS A 111 6.74 11.54 -1.64
N TYR A 112 6.51 10.96 -0.46
CA TYR A 112 6.89 9.58 -0.16
C TYR A 112 6.34 8.60 -1.20
N LEU A 113 5.04 8.71 -1.53
CA LEU A 113 4.40 7.84 -2.51
C LEU A 113 5.00 8.02 -3.92
N THR A 114 5.16 9.26 -4.36
CA THR A 114 5.63 9.56 -5.72
C THR A 114 7.13 9.36 -5.91
N ASP A 115 7.93 9.40 -4.84
CA ASP A 115 9.37 9.15 -4.89
C ASP A 115 9.71 7.74 -5.36
N PHE A 116 8.86 6.73 -5.12
CA PHE A 116 9.10 5.37 -5.62
C PHE A 116 9.27 5.33 -7.14
N GLU A 117 8.49 6.12 -7.88
CA GLU A 117 8.56 6.22 -9.34
C GLU A 117 9.49 7.35 -9.80
N LYS A 118 9.44 8.51 -9.14
CA LYS A 118 10.16 9.71 -9.58
C LYS A 118 11.64 9.68 -9.22
N THR A 119 11.96 9.23 -8.00
CA THR A 119 13.31 9.31 -7.43
C THR A 119 13.98 7.94 -7.41
N HIS A 120 13.33 6.95 -6.81
CA HIS A 120 13.91 5.63 -6.57
C HIS A 120 13.82 4.69 -7.78
N LYS A 121 12.94 4.99 -8.75
CA LYS A 121 12.76 4.20 -9.97
C LYS A 121 12.45 2.72 -9.68
N THR A 122 11.65 2.45 -8.66
CA THR A 122 11.30 1.11 -8.14
C THR A 122 9.91 0.62 -8.55
N THR A 123 9.14 1.48 -9.18
CA THR A 123 7.79 1.21 -9.71
C THR A 123 7.59 2.05 -10.98
N GLN A 124 6.64 1.63 -11.80
CA GLN A 124 6.19 2.36 -12.97
C GLN A 124 4.67 2.28 -13.04
N ASN A 125 4.00 3.42 -13.14
CA ASN A 125 2.55 3.42 -13.25
C ASN A 125 2.08 2.62 -14.47
N GLY A 126 1.11 1.72 -14.26
CA GLY A 126 0.60 0.84 -15.31
C GLY A 126 1.48 -0.38 -15.65
N PHE A 127 2.52 -0.68 -14.86
CA PHE A 127 3.31 -1.89 -15.02
C PHE A 127 2.41 -3.14 -15.01
N MET A 128 2.46 -3.92 -16.09
CA MET A 128 1.58 -5.08 -16.34
C MET A 128 0.09 -4.79 -16.03
N ASN A 129 -0.43 -3.65 -16.52
CA ASN A 129 -1.79 -3.15 -16.30
C ASN A 129 -2.08 -2.65 -14.88
N ARG A 130 -1.91 -3.50 -13.85
CA ARG A 130 -2.11 -3.16 -12.43
C ARG A 130 -1.20 -3.97 -11.51
N GLY A 131 -0.85 -3.41 -10.37
CA GLY A 131 -0.04 -4.02 -9.32
C GLY A 131 -0.59 -5.36 -8.83
N GLN A 132 -1.91 -5.51 -8.75
CA GLN A 132 -2.55 -6.80 -8.43
C GLN A 132 -2.24 -7.91 -9.46
N ASP A 133 -2.17 -7.57 -10.75
CA ASP A 133 -1.95 -8.50 -11.85
C ASP A 133 -0.46 -8.83 -11.92
N ALA A 134 0.39 -7.80 -11.80
CA ALA A 134 1.84 -7.93 -11.70
C ALA A 134 2.28 -8.77 -10.48
N PHE A 135 1.65 -8.55 -9.32
CA PHE A 135 1.91 -9.31 -8.11
C PHE A 135 1.44 -10.76 -8.23
N ALA A 136 0.28 -11.01 -8.85
CA ALA A 136 -0.17 -12.36 -9.16
C ALA A 136 0.80 -13.09 -10.10
N ALA A 137 1.37 -12.40 -11.09
CA ALA A 137 2.40 -12.91 -11.99
C ALA A 137 3.80 -13.06 -11.36
N GLY A 138 3.96 -12.73 -10.06
CA GLY A 138 5.23 -12.85 -9.35
C GLY A 138 6.26 -11.79 -9.73
N LYS A 139 5.85 -10.68 -10.35
CA LYS A 139 6.72 -9.60 -10.83
C LYS A 139 6.75 -8.37 -9.92
N VAL A 140 6.28 -8.52 -8.68
CA VAL A 140 6.26 -7.44 -7.68
C VAL A 140 6.75 -7.99 -6.34
N GLY A 141 7.69 -7.29 -5.72
CA GLY A 141 8.23 -7.61 -4.40
C GLY A 141 7.27 -7.29 -3.26
N LEU A 142 6.77 -6.06 -3.22
CA LEU A 142 5.86 -5.52 -2.21
C LEU A 142 4.62 -4.89 -2.86
N TYR A 143 3.44 -5.08 -2.27
CA TYR A 143 2.19 -4.50 -2.76
C TYR A 143 1.24 -4.19 -1.62
N ILE A 144 0.58 -3.03 -1.63
CA ILE A 144 -0.47 -2.70 -0.66
C ILE A 144 -1.84 -2.73 -1.34
N ASP A 145 -2.73 -3.58 -0.84
CA ASP A 145 -4.13 -3.67 -1.26
C ASP A 145 -5.01 -4.06 -0.06
N GLY A 146 -6.30 -4.25 -0.28
CA GLY A 146 -7.25 -4.64 0.75
C GLY A 146 -7.13 -6.11 1.10
N SER A 147 -7.29 -6.43 2.38
CA SER A 147 -7.21 -7.79 2.92
C SER A 147 -8.19 -8.78 2.26
N PHE A 148 -9.26 -8.30 1.62
CA PHE A 148 -10.18 -9.14 0.83
C PHE A 148 -9.51 -9.80 -0.40
N ARG A 149 -8.31 -9.37 -0.79
CA ARG A 149 -7.52 -10.00 -1.86
C ARG A 149 -6.91 -11.34 -1.48
N ILE A 150 -6.84 -11.66 -0.19
CA ILE A 150 -6.21 -12.89 0.32
C ILE A 150 -6.74 -14.13 -0.41
N SER A 151 -8.06 -14.28 -0.58
CA SER A 151 -8.65 -15.47 -1.21
C SER A 151 -8.26 -15.63 -2.68
N LYS A 152 -7.96 -14.54 -3.39
CA LYS A 152 -7.47 -14.58 -4.77
C LYS A 152 -5.96 -14.82 -4.84
N LEU A 153 -5.19 -14.21 -3.94
CA LEU A 153 -3.73 -14.29 -3.93
C LEU A 153 -3.20 -15.59 -3.32
N LYS A 154 -3.90 -16.22 -2.37
CA LYS A 154 -3.56 -17.55 -1.84
C LYS A 154 -3.60 -18.65 -2.90
N LYS A 155 -4.40 -18.49 -3.95
CA LYS A 155 -4.42 -19.42 -5.09
C LYS A 155 -3.18 -19.29 -5.99
N ALA A 156 -2.37 -18.25 -5.81
CA ALA A 156 -1.20 -17.93 -6.62
C ALA A 156 0.14 -18.14 -5.87
N GLU A 157 0.18 -19.13 -4.95
CA GLU A 157 1.35 -19.57 -4.16
C GLU A 157 1.98 -18.56 -3.18
N GLY A 158 2.00 -18.90 -1.88
CA GLY A 158 3.10 -18.53 -0.96
C GLY A 158 3.26 -17.10 -0.40
N LYS A 159 2.25 -16.23 -0.44
CA LYS A 159 2.41 -14.79 -0.06
C LYS A 159 1.80 -14.50 1.32
N ILE A 160 2.63 -14.21 2.32
CA ILE A 160 2.26 -13.98 3.75
C ILE A 160 2.14 -12.46 4.01
N PHE A 161 1.53 -12.05 5.14
CA PHE A 161 0.93 -10.72 5.37
C PHE A 161 1.51 -10.01 6.60
N LEU A 162 1.60 -8.67 6.55
CA LEU A 162 1.76 -7.82 7.75
C LEU A 162 0.60 -6.81 7.85
N PHE A 163 0.06 -6.64 9.07
CA PHE A 163 -0.88 -5.58 9.44
C PHE A 163 -0.08 -4.34 9.84
N LEU A 164 -0.33 -3.19 9.20
CA LEU A 164 0.01 -1.91 9.81
C LEU A 164 -1.07 -1.63 10.88
N ASN A 165 -0.80 -2.07 12.11
CA ASN A 165 -1.60 -1.71 13.27
C ASN A 165 -1.40 -0.21 13.52
N TYR A 166 -2.36 0.61 13.09
CA TYR A 166 -2.57 1.92 13.68
C TYR A 166 -3.26 1.71 15.03
N GLN A 167 -2.54 1.94 16.12
CA GLN A 167 -3.15 2.13 17.43
C GLN A 167 -3.56 3.61 17.54
N PRO A 168 -4.82 3.91 17.92
CA PRO A 168 -5.34 5.27 18.00
C PRO A 168 -4.63 6.14 19.05
#